data_AF-A0A2J7QDX6-F1
#
_entry.id   AF-A0A2J7QDX6-F1
#
_cell.length_a   1.000
_cell.length_b   1.000
_cell.length_c   1.000
_cell.angle_alpha   90.00
_cell.angle_beta   90.00
_cell.angle_gamma   90.00
#
_symmetry.space_group_name_H-M   'P 1'
#
loop_
_entity.id
_entity.type
_entity.pdbx_description
1 polymer ?
#
loop_
_entity_poly.entity_id
_entity_poly.type
_entity_poly.pdbx_seq_one_letter_code
_entity_poly.pdbx_strand_id
1 'polypeptide(L)' 'LAVIMVFTGLAAAAECPTKCTKIYDPVCASDGVTTRTFSNACVLNVYNCQNPQHSKLLDYIFYLVTTQNVMCFLPSTLFA' A
#
# COMPACT_ATOMS: atom_id res chain seq x y z
N LEU A 1 -46.74 -20.99 -5.77
CA LEU A 1 -45.44 -20.83 -6.45
C LEU A 1 -44.75 -19.63 -5.80
N ALA A 2 -43.82 -19.83 -4.87
CA ALA A 2 -43.16 -18.72 -4.17
C ALA A 2 -41.96 -18.24 -5.00
N VAL A 3 -42.03 -17.01 -5.51
CA VAL A 3 -40.91 -16.36 -6.20
C VAL A 3 -40.07 -15.66 -5.13
N ILE A 4 -39.18 -16.42 -4.46
CA ILE A 4 -38.17 -15.83 -3.58
C ILE A 4 -37.01 -15.41 -4.49
N MET A 5 -37.08 -14.18 -5.00
CA MET A 5 -35.91 -13.51 -5.56
C MET A 5 -34.99 -13.23 -4.37
N VAL A 6 -34.10 -14.16 -4.05
CA VAL A 6 -32.99 -13.91 -3.13
C VAL A 6 -32.24 -12.74 -3.75
N PHE A 7 -32.42 -11.54 -3.20
CA PHE A 7 -31.53 -10.41 -3.47
C PHE A 7 -30.18 -10.83 -2.90
N THR A 8 -29.42 -11.57 -3.70
CA THR A 8 -28.01 -11.80 -3.47
C THR A 8 -27.41 -10.41 -3.45
N GLY A 9 -27.16 -9.90 -2.24
CA GLY A 9 -26.52 -8.62 -2.03
C GLY A 9 -25.21 -8.66 -2.79
N LEU A 10 -25.18 -8.00 -3.95
CA LEU A 10 -23.96 -7.81 -4.71
C LEU A 10 -23.14 -6.80 -3.91
N ALA A 11 -22.43 -7.30 -2.89
CA ALA A 11 -21.31 -6.59 -2.34
C ALA A 11 -20.36 -6.40 -3.51
N ALA A 12 -20.36 -5.20 -4.09
CA ALA A 12 -19.36 -4.82 -5.06
C ALA A 12 -18.03 -5.00 -4.35
N ALA A 13 -17.35 -6.12 -4.62
CA ALA A 13 -15.99 -6.31 -4.18
C ALA A 13 -15.24 -5.08 -4.68
N ALA A 14 -14.73 -4.26 -3.76
CA ALA A 14 -13.97 -3.08 -4.13
C ALA A 14 -12.77 -3.59 -4.95
N GLU A 15 -12.87 -3.49 -6.27
CA GLU A 15 -11.83 -3.97 -7.15
C GLU A 15 -10.61 -3.09 -6.91
N CYS A 16 -9.53 -3.72 -6.47
CA CYS A 16 -8.29 -2.99 -6.26
C CYS A 16 -7.75 -2.49 -7.59
N PRO A 17 -7.27 -1.23 -7.66
CA PRO A 17 -6.60 -0.76 -8.86
C PRO A 17 -5.42 -1.69 -9.16
N THR A 18 -5.24 -2.05 -10.43
CA THR A 18 -4.14 -2.92 -10.88
C THR A 18 -3.16 -2.20 -11.80
N LYS A 19 -3.49 -0.99 -12.22
CA LYS A 19 -2.70 -0.19 -13.15
C LYS A 19 -2.15 1.04 -12.45
N CYS A 20 -0.83 1.21 -12.53
CA CYS A 20 -0.12 2.40 -12.09
C CYS A 20 0.70 2.98 -13.23
N THR A 21 0.96 4.29 -13.16
CA THR A 21 1.94 4.91 -14.04
C THR A 21 3.32 4.32 -13.77
N LYS A 22 4.19 4.32 -14.79
CA LYS A 22 5.58 3.88 -14.66
C LYS A 22 6.51 5.01 -14.20
N ILE A 23 5.95 6.07 -13.62
CA ILE A 23 6.72 7.16 -13.04
C ILE A 23 7.38 6.61 -11.77
N TYR A 24 8.70 6.68 -11.72
CA TYR A 24 9.47 6.29 -10.55
C TYR A 24 9.55 7.48 -9.60
N ASP A 25 8.85 7.36 -8.48
CA ASP A 25 8.79 8.37 -7.41
C ASP A 25 8.69 7.60 -6.09
N PRO A 26 9.80 7.00 -5.62
CA PRO A 26 9.76 5.94 -4.63
C PRO A 26 9.23 6.45 -3.30
N VAL A 27 8.30 5.71 -2.72
CA VAL A 27 7.74 5.98 -1.38
C VAL A 27 8.15 4.88 -0.43
N CYS A 28 8.55 5.23 0.79
CA CYS A 28 8.70 4.27 1.85
C CYS A 28 7.46 4.27 2.74
N ALA A 29 6.92 3.09 3.04
CA ALA A 29 5.75 2.95 3.89
C ALA A 29 5.92 1.87 4.96
N SER A 30 5.21 2.04 6.08
CA SER A 30 5.23 1.12 7.21
C SER A 30 3.93 1.12 8.01
N ASP A 31 3.64 0.00 8.64
CA ASP A 31 2.59 -0.17 9.64
C ASP A 31 3.13 -0.20 11.08
N GLY A 32 4.40 0.19 11.28
CA GLY A 32 5.10 0.14 12.57
C GLY A 32 5.81 -1.19 12.87
N VAL A 33 5.52 -2.26 12.12
CA VAL A 33 6.17 -3.57 12.27
C VAL A 33 6.98 -3.92 11.03
N THR A 34 6.37 -3.71 9.87
CA THR A 34 6.94 -3.98 8.56
C THR A 34 7.24 -2.68 7.84
N THR A 35 8.29 -2.69 7.03
CA THR A 35 8.72 -1.53 6.27
C THR A 35 9.02 -1.97 4.84
N ARG A 36 8.50 -1.23 3.85
CA ARG A 36 8.67 -1.53 2.43
C ARG A 36 8.78 -0.26 1.60
N THR A 37 9.63 -0.32 0.57
CA THR A 37 9.71 0.70 -0.48
C THR A 37 8.82 0.30 -1.66
N PHE A 38 8.05 1.25 -2.17
CA PHE A 38 7.23 1.10 -3.37
C PHE A 38 7.72 2.06 -4.46
N SER A 39 7.65 1.64 -5.72
CA SER A 39 8.14 2.43 -6.85
C SER A 39 7.41 3.77 -7.04
N ASN A 40 6.17 3.86 -6.55
CA ASN A 40 5.41 5.09 -6.42
C ASN A 40 4.20 4.91 -5.47
N ALA A 41 3.56 6.03 -5.13
CA ALA A 41 2.37 6.08 -4.29
C ALA A 41 1.19 5.24 -4.82
N CYS A 42 1.05 5.11 -6.14
CA CYS A 42 0.01 4.25 -6.71
C CYS A 42 0.25 2.78 -6.35
N VAL A 43 1.48 2.28 -6.51
CA VAL A 43 1.82 0.88 -6.18
C VAL A 43 1.59 0.59 -4.69
N LEU A 44 1.91 1.54 -3.80
CA LEU A 44 1.57 1.44 -2.38
C LEU A 44 0.06 1.27 -2.15
N ASN A 45 -0.77 2.08 -2.82
CA ASN A 45 -2.22 2.01 -2.68
C ASN A 45 -2.80 0.68 -3.20
N VAL A 46 -2.29 0.19 -4.32
CA VAL A 46 -2.63 -1.15 -4.85
C VAL A 46 -2.30 -2.22 -3.81
N TYR A 47 -1.11 -2.17 -3.24
CA TYR A 47 -0.68 -3.12 -2.21
C TYR A 47 -1.60 -3.10 -0.99
N ASN A 48 -1.89 -1.92 -0.44
CA ASN A 48 -2.78 -1.76 0.71
C ASN A 48 -4.19 -2.27 0.42
N CYS A 49 -4.71 -2.03 -0.79
CA CYS A 49 -6.02 -2.54 -1.19
C CYS A 49 -6.03 -4.08 -1.29
N GLN A 50 -5.00 -4.67 -1.90
CA GLN A 50 -4.90 -6.12 -2.11
C GLN A 50 -4.61 -6.90 -0.82
N ASN A 51 -4.12 -6.22 0.22
CA ASN A 51 -3.75 -6.82 1.50
C ASN A 51 -4.59 -6.23 2.65
N PRO A 52 -5.93 -6.34 2.62
CA PRO A 52 -6.79 -5.71 3.63
C PRO A 52 -6.66 -6.34 5.02
N GLN A 53 -6.09 -7.55 5.10
CA GLN A 53 -5.82 -8.28 6.34
C GLN A 53 -4.56 -7.77 7.06
N HIS A 54 -3.71 -7.02 6.36
CA HIS A 54 -2.54 -6.39 6.95
C HIS A 54 -2.88 -4.96 7.38
N SER A 55 -2.18 -4.47 8.39
CA SER A 55 -2.24 -3.07 8.75
C SER A 55 -1.83 -2.21 7.55
N LYS A 56 -2.59 -1.14 7.29
CA LYS A 56 -2.33 -0.24 6.17
C LYS A 56 -0.93 0.38 6.34
N LEU A 57 -0.06 0.21 5.34
CA LEU A 57 1.23 0.88 5.36
C LEU A 57 1.03 2.37 5.05
N LEU A 58 1.51 3.21 5.95
CA LEU A 58 1.50 4.67 5.85
C LEU A 58 2.86 5.18 5.37
N ASP A 59 2.89 6.29 4.65
CA ASP A 59 4.06 6.96 4.08
C ASP A 59 4.95 7.66 5.12
N TYR A 60 5.22 6.99 6.24
CA TYR A 60 5.75 7.62 7.45
C TYR A 60 7.27 7.49 7.63
N ILE A 61 8.00 6.97 6.63
CA ILE A 61 9.42 6.63 6.77
C ILE A 61 10.28 7.48 5.83
N PHE A 62 11.40 8.01 6.37
CA PHE A 62 12.35 8.79 5.59
C PHE A 62 13.09 7.86 4.63
N TYR A 63 13.04 8.19 3.33
CA TYR A 63 13.85 7.50 2.34
C TYR A 63 15.16 8.29 2.16
N LEU A 64 16.29 7.63 2.39
CA LEU A 64 17.58 8.15 1.96
C LEU A 64 17.92 7.49 0.63
N VAL A 65 18.17 8.33 -0.38
CA VAL A 65 18.76 7.89 -1.65
C VAL A 65 20.27 7.83 -1.41
N THR A 66 20.78 6.64 -1.15
CA THR A 66 22.24 6.43 -1.19
C THR A 66 22.67 6.18 -2.62
N THR A 67 23.97 6.22 -2.88
CA THR A 67 24.55 6.06 -4.21
C THR A 67 24.18 4.74 -4.92
N GLN A 68 23.57 3.78 -4.22
CA GLN A 68 23.19 2.48 -4.78
C GLN A 68 21.81 1.95 -4.38
N ASN A 69 21.10 2.52 -3.39
CA ASN A 69 19.84 1.94 -2.90
C ASN A 69 18.86 2.97 -2.30
N VAL A 70 17.55 2.67 -2.42
CA VAL A 70 16.48 3.31 -1.65
C VAL A 70 16.33 2.57 -0.33
N MET A 71 16.81 3.19 0.74
CA MET A 71 16.74 2.64 2.09
C MET A 71 15.67 3.36 2.90
N CYS A 72 14.80 2.56 3.50
CA CYS A 72 13.75 2.98 4.39
C CYS A 72 14.30 3.11 5.81
N PHE A 73 14.31 4.32 6.36
CA PHE A 73 14.80 4.58 7.71
C PHE A 73 13.71 5.10 8.64
N LEU A 74 13.51 4.37 9.75
CA LEU A 74 12.62 4.83 10.82
C LEU A 74 13.09 6.21 11.31
N PRO A 75 12.16 7.12 11.65
CA PRO A 75 12.50 8.44 12.17
C PRO A 75 13.39 8.37 13.42
N SER A 76 13.41 7.25 14.15
CA SER A 76 14.32 7.00 15.28
C SER A 76 15.81 6.95 14.92
N THR A 77 16.17 6.66 13.66
CA THR A 77 17.57 6.70 13.20
C THR A 77 18.03 8.11 12.78
N LEU A 78 17.09 9.05 12.67
CA LEU A 78 17.36 10.45 12.31
C LEU A 78 17.67 11.34 13.55
N PHE A 79 17.51 10.79 14.76
CA PHE A 79 17.80 11.47 16.03
C PHE A 79 19.06 10.93 16.74
N ALA A 80 19.88 10.13 16.05
CA ALA A 80 21.18 9.64 16.56
C ALA A 80 22.35 10.33 15.84
#